data_AF-A0A0D2BYK8-F1
#
_entry.id   AF-A0A0D2BYK8-F1
#
_cell.length_a   1.000
_cell.length_b   1.000
_cell.length_c   1.000
_cell.angle_alpha   90.00
_cell.angle_beta   90.00
_cell.angle_gamma   90.00
#
_symmetry.space_group_name_H-M   'P 1'
#
loop_
_entity.id
_entity.type
_entity.pdbx_description
1 polymer ?
#
loop_
_entity_poly.entity_id
_entity_poly.type
_entity_poly.pdbx_seq_one_letter_code
_entity_poly.pdbx_strand_id
1 'polypeptide(L)'
;MAEETMDTGSRSDRKLMQEAGFSEELRARLEQRIAQTSFNAENQRAISEATMPTSAGKGTRDIAAAEPWKGSENLHDAALRMLDDSQKRLRTPSRPPSLGGTVNLRPAPKQGVSAADRLANARDRTSQYAISQHEDMSAEEKEKYRRELKDRFSPGARPMPTSLQGLTSLANERIENAIARGQFKNISRGKGINVERDYNANSPFLDTTEYFMNKIIQKQEIVPPWIEKQQELVKAVATFRGRLRNDWRRHAARLISSSGGSADDQVRRAKAYALAEEIVNPRVRRVENLSSIAPDGSLTSVTVEERIAAGIPAETSESSAATSSGTQAEQAPEVIQIEVTEQPAESAPVATTEPSTSDTTDSPSRPAVDDSAPPMPSSTSSPPRPPQQLQPRPVRPAAHVFRDPAWEKAELAYHTLAVQELNALTRSYNLMAPKIAQKPYYTLDRELKRCFADVAPTLADEILERSRKPFVKINVMPHQEGGVLERFGAGEKYHGHHGRIRDEGHGKEYGFRQFWRDLFGGGGNSKEKEKRREEVV
;
A
#
# COMPACT_ATOMS: atom_id res chain seq x y z
N MET A 1 -3.97 53.83 21.17
CA MET A 1 -2.97 54.83 20.72
C MET A 1 -1.59 54.23 20.42
N ALA A 2 -1.44 52.92 20.20
CA ALA A 2 -0.17 52.31 19.75
C ALA A 2 -0.32 51.44 18.48
N GLU A 3 -1.54 51.30 17.95
CA GLU A 3 -1.83 50.48 16.76
C GLU A 3 -1.98 51.35 15.50
N GLU A 4 -2.41 52.60 15.65
CA GLU A 4 -2.61 53.60 14.57
C GLU A 4 -1.30 53.99 13.84
N THR A 5 -0.15 53.67 14.42
CA THR A 5 1.19 53.91 13.86
C THR A 5 1.73 52.78 12.99
N MET A 6 1.01 51.65 12.86
CA MET A 6 1.42 50.50 12.04
C MET A 6 0.71 50.45 10.68
N ASP A 7 -0.50 51.02 10.59
CA ASP A 7 -1.34 50.95 9.38
C ASP A 7 -1.17 52.14 8.44
N THR A 8 -0.60 53.26 8.92
CA THR A 8 -0.19 54.37 8.06
C THR A 8 1.32 54.30 7.82
N GLY A 9 1.72 53.84 6.62
CA GLY A 9 3.12 53.82 6.21
C GLY A 9 3.69 55.24 6.17
N SER A 10 4.30 55.65 7.27
CA SER A 10 4.66 57.04 7.54
C SER A 10 5.79 57.48 6.60
N ARG A 11 5.95 58.80 6.47
CA ARG A 11 7.04 59.38 5.69
C ARG A 11 8.43 58.98 6.26
N SER A 12 8.48 58.60 7.54
CA SER A 12 9.63 57.93 8.18
C SER A 12 9.90 56.55 7.60
N ASP A 13 8.89 55.72 7.41
CA ASP A 13 9.05 54.30 7.10
C ASP A 13 9.44 54.12 5.63
N ARG A 14 8.90 54.96 4.77
CA ARG A 14 9.35 55.11 3.38
C ARG A 14 10.81 55.59 3.28
N LYS A 15 11.29 56.36 4.27
CA LYS A 15 12.69 56.82 4.36
C LYS A 15 13.60 55.71 4.92
N LEU A 16 13.16 54.97 5.93
CA LEU A 16 13.84 53.79 6.45
C LEU A 16 13.97 52.68 5.38
N MET A 17 12.95 52.46 4.56
CA MET A 17 13.03 51.56 3.38
C MET A 17 14.02 52.04 2.30
N GLN A 18 14.28 53.34 2.21
CA GLN A 18 15.31 53.91 1.32
C GLN A 18 16.72 53.78 1.92
N GLU A 19 16.86 53.95 3.23
CA GLU A 19 18.13 53.85 3.96
C GLU A 19 18.60 52.39 4.17
N ALA A 20 17.68 51.42 4.16
CA ALA A 20 17.97 50.00 4.40
C ALA A 20 18.64 49.23 3.24
N GLY A 21 18.97 49.87 2.11
CA GLY A 21 19.80 49.28 1.05
C GLY A 21 19.20 48.08 0.30
N PHE A 22 17.87 47.90 0.31
CA PHE A 22 17.19 46.86 -0.45
C PHE A 22 17.37 47.02 -1.96
N SER A 23 17.37 45.92 -2.72
CA SER A 23 17.31 45.99 -4.18
C SER A 23 16.00 46.62 -4.64
N GLU A 24 16.06 47.38 -5.75
CA GLU A 24 14.91 48.13 -6.27
C GLU A 24 13.70 47.24 -6.56
N GLU A 25 13.93 46.01 -7.01
CA GLU A 25 12.87 45.02 -7.23
C GLU A 25 12.20 44.55 -5.93
N LEU A 26 12.97 44.28 -4.87
CA LEU A 26 12.41 43.91 -3.57
C LEU A 26 11.65 45.09 -2.95
N ARG A 27 12.17 46.31 -3.10
CA ARG A 27 11.49 47.53 -2.68
C ARG A 27 10.16 47.73 -3.42
N ALA A 28 10.13 47.59 -4.75
CA ALA A 28 8.90 47.68 -5.53
C ALA A 28 7.88 46.61 -5.11
N ARG A 29 8.31 45.37 -4.85
CA ARG A 29 7.44 44.29 -4.33
C ARG A 29 6.91 44.60 -2.92
N LEU A 30 7.70 45.22 -2.04
CA LEU A 30 7.27 45.66 -0.71
C LEU A 30 6.28 46.82 -0.80
N GLU A 31 6.55 47.83 -1.62
CA GLU A 31 5.64 48.95 -1.87
C GLU A 31 4.30 48.46 -2.46
N GLN A 32 4.33 47.52 -3.41
CA GLN A 32 3.14 46.83 -3.93
C GLN A 32 2.40 46.04 -2.84
N ARG A 33 3.11 45.30 -1.98
CA ARG A 33 2.48 44.53 -0.90
C ARG A 33 1.83 45.44 0.15
N ILE A 34 2.48 46.55 0.50
CA ILE A 34 1.94 47.56 1.42
C ILE A 34 0.68 48.19 0.81
N ALA A 35 0.73 48.57 -0.48
CA ALA A 35 -0.43 49.10 -1.20
C ALA A 35 -1.56 48.08 -1.32
N GLN A 36 -1.26 46.78 -1.50
CA GLN A 36 -2.25 45.70 -1.47
C GLN A 36 -2.86 45.54 -0.07
N THR A 37 -2.06 45.63 1.01
CA THR A 37 -2.61 45.54 2.37
C THR A 37 -3.46 46.75 2.74
N SER A 38 -3.07 47.97 2.36
CA SER A 38 -3.90 49.16 2.61
C SER A 38 -5.17 49.15 1.76
N PHE A 39 -5.06 48.80 0.47
CA PHE A 39 -6.23 48.62 -0.41
C PHE A 39 -7.19 47.56 0.14
N ASN A 40 -6.67 46.43 0.63
CA ASN A 40 -7.47 45.38 1.24
C ASN A 40 -8.13 45.85 2.55
N ALA A 41 -7.46 46.68 3.35
CA ALA A 41 -8.01 47.25 4.59
C ALA A 41 -9.10 48.30 4.33
N GLU A 42 -8.92 49.15 3.32
CA GLU A 42 -9.92 50.14 2.89
C GLU A 42 -11.15 49.47 2.26
N ASN A 43 -10.94 48.40 1.47
CA ASN A 43 -11.99 47.76 0.66
C ASN A 43 -12.47 46.41 1.22
N GLN A 44 -12.30 46.16 2.53
CA GLN A 44 -12.64 44.87 3.17
C GLN A 44 -14.05 44.36 2.79
N ARG A 45 -15.06 45.24 2.78
CA ARG A 45 -16.46 44.90 2.43
C ARG A 45 -16.63 44.45 0.98
N ALA A 46 -16.07 45.23 0.05
CA ALA A 46 -16.16 44.91 -1.37
C ALA A 46 -15.42 43.59 -1.69
N ILE A 47 -14.34 43.31 -0.95
CA ILE A 47 -13.58 42.06 -1.05
C ILE A 47 -14.36 40.89 -0.42
N SER A 48 -15.00 41.05 0.74
CA SER A 48 -15.85 40.00 1.31
C SER A 48 -17.07 39.70 0.43
N GLU A 49 -17.70 40.72 -0.15
CA GLU A 49 -18.76 40.57 -1.15
C GLU A 49 -18.27 39.82 -2.41
N ALA A 50 -17.14 40.21 -2.98
CA ALA A 50 -16.60 39.60 -4.21
C ALA A 50 -16.00 38.19 -4.01
N THR A 51 -15.52 37.86 -2.80
CA THR A 51 -14.93 36.54 -2.48
C THR A 51 -15.95 35.52 -1.99
N MET A 52 -17.18 35.94 -1.67
CA MET A 52 -18.24 35.02 -1.26
C MET A 52 -18.67 34.06 -2.38
N PRO A 53 -18.83 32.75 -2.10
CA PRO A 53 -19.40 31.82 -3.07
C PRO A 53 -20.89 32.08 -3.26
N THR A 54 -21.39 31.90 -4.49
CA THR A 54 -22.82 32.11 -4.84
C THR A 54 -23.78 31.25 -4.00
N SER A 55 -23.30 30.13 -3.43
CA SER A 55 -24.06 29.26 -2.52
C SER A 55 -24.23 29.83 -1.10
N ALA A 56 -23.59 30.94 -0.75
CA ALA A 56 -23.74 31.57 0.57
C ALA A 56 -25.20 31.97 0.83
N GLY A 57 -25.73 31.56 1.98
CA GLY A 57 -27.10 31.88 2.40
C GLY A 57 -27.26 33.36 2.79
N LYS A 58 -28.52 33.83 2.83
CA LYS A 58 -28.83 35.26 3.04
C LYS A 58 -28.08 35.87 4.23
N GLY A 59 -28.17 35.29 5.43
CA GLY A 59 -27.49 35.83 6.60
C GLY A 59 -25.96 35.91 6.48
N THR A 60 -25.32 35.00 5.73
CA THR A 60 -23.88 35.07 5.45
C THR A 60 -23.55 36.24 4.52
N ARG A 61 -24.41 36.51 3.53
CA ARG A 61 -24.28 37.66 2.63
C ARG A 61 -24.49 38.98 3.39
N ASP A 62 -25.54 39.04 4.22
CA ASP A 62 -25.86 40.21 5.03
C ASP A 62 -24.71 40.54 6.01
N ILE A 63 -24.07 39.53 6.63
CA ILE A 63 -22.88 39.69 7.49
C ILE A 63 -21.65 40.18 6.70
N ALA A 64 -21.42 39.64 5.50
CA ALA A 64 -20.25 39.99 4.69
C ALA A 64 -20.36 41.34 3.97
N ALA A 65 -21.58 41.82 3.75
CA ALA A 65 -21.89 43.19 3.28
C ALA A 65 -21.96 44.22 4.42
N ALA A 66 -21.95 43.76 5.69
CA ALA A 66 -22.11 44.62 6.86
C ALA A 66 -20.96 45.64 7.01
N GLU A 67 -21.26 46.75 7.69
CA GLU A 67 -20.23 47.72 8.10
C GLU A 67 -19.30 47.07 9.15
N PRO A 68 -17.96 47.12 9.00
CA PRO A 68 -17.05 46.87 10.11
C PRO A 68 -17.37 47.78 11.29
N TRP A 69 -17.34 47.20 12.49
CA TRP A 69 -17.71 47.88 13.74
C TRP A 69 -16.78 49.07 14.02
N LYS A 70 -17.34 50.29 14.08
CA LYS A 70 -16.61 51.55 14.33
C LYS A 70 -16.68 52.04 15.78
N GLY A 71 -17.17 51.21 16.71
CA GLY A 71 -17.39 51.60 18.12
C GLY A 71 -18.81 52.06 18.45
N SER A 72 -19.59 52.48 17.45
CA SER A 72 -21.03 52.74 17.56
C SER A 72 -21.81 51.95 16.52
N GLU A 73 -23.00 51.47 16.88
CA GLU A 73 -23.94 50.86 15.95
C GLU A 73 -24.51 51.91 14.96
N ASN A 74 -24.83 51.47 13.74
CA ASN A 74 -25.49 52.32 12.74
C ASN A 74 -27.01 52.32 12.99
N LEU A 75 -27.71 53.41 12.66
CA LEU A 75 -29.18 53.50 12.78
C LEU A 75 -29.91 52.35 12.07
N HIS A 76 -29.38 51.90 10.93
CA HIS A 76 -29.93 50.77 10.20
C HIS A 76 -29.78 49.44 10.95
N ASP A 77 -28.62 49.21 11.57
CA ASP A 77 -28.32 47.99 12.33
C ASP A 77 -29.09 47.96 13.65
N ALA A 78 -29.19 49.10 14.35
CA ALA A 78 -30.05 49.27 15.51
C ALA A 78 -31.53 49.01 15.18
N ALA A 79 -32.02 49.52 14.04
CA ALA A 79 -33.39 49.28 13.59
C ALA A 79 -33.62 47.81 13.17
N LEU A 80 -32.67 47.18 12.46
CA LEU A 80 -32.71 45.76 12.14
C LEU A 80 -32.75 44.91 13.41
N ARG A 81 -31.92 45.22 14.40
CA ARG A 81 -31.93 44.56 15.71
C ARG A 81 -33.27 44.71 16.42
N MET A 82 -33.86 45.91 16.44
CA MET A 82 -35.20 46.11 17.02
C MET A 82 -36.29 45.30 16.30
N LEU A 83 -36.17 45.12 14.98
CA LEU A 83 -37.07 44.28 14.20
C LEU A 83 -36.84 42.78 14.49
N ASP A 84 -35.59 42.33 14.56
CA ASP A 84 -35.22 40.95 14.92
C ASP A 84 -35.65 40.58 16.34
N ASP A 85 -35.49 41.50 17.30
CA ASP A 85 -35.91 41.35 18.70
C ASP A 85 -37.44 41.44 18.86
N SER A 86 -38.15 42.12 17.94
CA SER A 86 -39.62 42.08 17.89
C SER A 86 -40.17 40.72 17.46
N GLN A 87 -39.39 39.94 16.70
CA GLN A 87 -39.78 38.62 16.23
C GLN A 87 -39.35 37.54 17.23
N LYS A 88 -40.34 36.84 17.80
CA LYS A 88 -40.09 35.71 18.69
C LYS A 88 -39.43 34.56 17.91
N ARG A 89 -38.10 34.42 18.05
CA ARG A 89 -37.31 33.32 17.48
C ARG A 89 -37.98 31.97 17.79
N LEU A 90 -38.07 31.10 16.79
CA LEU A 90 -38.65 29.76 16.94
C LEU A 90 -37.99 29.02 18.11
N ARG A 91 -38.81 28.39 18.96
CA ARG A 91 -38.34 27.69 20.17
C ARG A 91 -37.59 26.42 19.79
N THR A 92 -36.33 26.56 19.42
CA THR A 92 -35.37 25.45 19.42
C THR A 92 -35.29 24.87 20.84
N PRO A 93 -35.11 23.55 20.99
CA PRO A 93 -34.93 22.95 22.32
C PRO A 93 -33.72 23.61 22.98
N SER A 94 -33.89 24.07 24.23
CA SER A 94 -32.83 24.74 24.97
C SER A 94 -31.68 23.76 25.18
N ARG A 95 -30.66 23.85 24.32
CA ARG A 95 -29.37 23.23 24.56
C ARG A 95 -28.76 24.05 25.70
N PRO A 96 -28.61 23.49 26.92
CA PRO A 96 -27.94 24.24 27.98
C PRO A 96 -26.57 24.68 27.48
N PRO A 97 -26.08 25.88 27.87
CA PRO A 97 -24.73 26.28 27.52
C PRO A 97 -23.81 25.16 27.95
N SER A 98 -23.03 24.63 27.00
CA SER A 98 -22.07 23.59 27.35
C SER A 98 -21.07 24.23 28.29
N LEU A 99 -21.21 23.96 29.59
CA LEU A 99 -20.06 23.86 30.48
C LEU A 99 -19.00 23.11 29.68
N GLY A 100 -17.83 23.74 29.49
CA GLY A 100 -16.82 23.26 28.55
C GLY A 100 -16.61 21.77 28.75
N GLY A 101 -16.96 20.98 27.73
CA GLY A 101 -17.24 19.55 27.89
C GLY A 101 -16.13 18.87 28.67
N THR A 102 -16.49 18.27 29.82
CA THR A 102 -15.61 17.82 30.91
C THR A 102 -14.16 17.69 30.46
N VAL A 103 -13.34 18.72 30.75
CA VAL A 103 -11.95 18.74 30.32
C VAL A 103 -11.30 17.46 30.79
N ASN A 104 -10.89 16.63 29.84
CA ASN A 104 -10.23 15.37 30.14
C ASN A 104 -8.88 15.69 30.79
N LEU A 105 -8.84 15.69 32.12
CA LEU A 105 -7.61 15.87 32.91
C LEU A 105 -6.63 14.69 32.74
N ARG A 106 -7.05 13.62 32.05
CA ARG A 106 -6.15 12.62 31.49
C ARG A 106 -5.28 13.28 30.42
N PRO A 107 -3.94 13.15 30.46
CA PRO A 107 -3.08 13.68 29.42
C PRO A 107 -3.58 13.25 28.04
N ALA A 108 -3.87 14.25 27.19
CA ALA A 108 -4.28 13.97 25.81
C ALA A 108 -3.19 13.13 25.12
N PRO A 109 -3.54 12.16 24.26
CA PRO A 109 -2.56 11.43 23.50
C PRO A 109 -1.71 12.43 22.71
N LYS A 110 -0.38 12.31 22.83
CA LYS A 110 0.56 13.19 22.11
C LYS A 110 0.15 13.21 20.63
N GLN A 111 -0.02 14.39 20.06
CA GLN A 111 -0.38 14.51 18.65
C GLN A 111 0.58 13.69 17.80
N GLY A 112 0.06 13.05 16.76
CA GLY A 112 0.81 12.18 15.86
C GLY A 112 1.74 12.98 14.94
N VAL A 113 2.75 13.64 15.53
CA VAL A 113 3.82 14.34 14.81
C VAL A 113 4.45 13.34 13.83
N SER A 114 4.55 13.70 12.55
CA SER A 114 5.09 12.80 11.53
C SER A 114 6.56 12.47 11.83
N ALA A 115 7.09 11.38 11.27
CA ALA A 115 8.52 11.05 11.47
C ALA A 115 9.45 12.17 10.98
N ALA A 116 9.07 12.85 9.88
CA ALA A 116 9.78 14.02 9.37
C ALA A 116 9.71 15.21 10.34
N ASP A 117 8.53 15.54 10.85
CA ASP A 117 8.35 16.66 11.79
C ASP A 117 9.04 16.40 13.13
N ARG A 118 9.14 15.14 13.59
CA ARG A 118 9.92 14.76 14.78
C ARG A 118 11.41 14.97 14.55
N LEU A 119 11.92 14.58 13.38
CA LEU A 119 13.33 14.78 13.02
C LEU A 119 13.67 16.26 12.87
N ALA A 120 12.80 17.07 12.24
CA ALA A 120 12.94 18.52 12.17
C ALA A 120 12.97 19.14 13.58
N ASN A 121 11.95 18.85 14.40
CA ASN A 121 11.86 19.33 15.78
C ASN A 121 13.01 18.89 16.70
N ALA A 122 13.58 17.70 16.47
CA ALA A 122 14.75 17.23 17.19
C ALA A 122 15.99 18.00 16.72
N ARG A 123 16.17 18.15 15.41
CA ARG A 123 17.29 18.88 14.81
C ARG A 123 17.32 20.34 15.25
N ASP A 124 16.17 21.02 15.24
CA ASP A 124 16.06 22.42 15.62
C ASP A 124 16.35 22.63 17.12
N ARG A 125 15.96 21.68 17.98
CA ARG A 125 16.37 21.69 19.39
C ARG A 125 17.88 21.44 19.56
N THR A 126 18.46 20.50 18.81
CA THR A 126 19.92 20.28 18.85
C THR A 126 20.71 21.46 18.30
N SER A 127 20.19 22.17 17.30
CA SER A 127 20.86 23.35 16.74
C SER A 127 20.76 24.54 17.70
N GLN A 128 19.60 24.78 18.32
CA GLN A 128 19.46 25.78 19.38
C GLN A 128 20.40 25.49 20.56
N TYR A 129 20.47 24.23 21.00
CA TYR A 129 21.37 23.83 22.10
C TYR A 129 22.85 24.01 21.74
N ALA A 130 23.26 23.59 20.54
CA ALA A 130 24.64 23.78 20.06
C ALA A 130 24.99 25.27 19.89
N ILE A 131 24.04 26.12 19.47
CA ILE A 131 24.23 27.56 19.38
C ILE A 131 24.39 28.18 20.78
N SER A 132 23.58 27.78 21.77
CA SER A 132 23.70 28.26 23.16
C SER A 132 24.94 27.76 23.90
N GLN A 133 25.63 26.73 23.38
CA GLN A 133 26.92 26.26 23.91
C GLN A 133 28.12 27.02 23.32
N HIS A 134 27.90 27.91 22.34
CA HIS A 134 28.96 28.64 21.62
C HIS A 134 28.67 30.16 21.55
N GLU A 135 28.33 30.75 22.69
CA GLU A 135 28.05 32.19 22.79
C GLU A 135 29.29 33.08 22.55
N ASP A 136 30.51 32.57 22.74
CA ASP A 136 31.77 33.35 22.66
C ASP A 136 32.34 33.56 21.24
N MET A 137 31.82 32.89 20.21
CA MET A 137 32.39 32.99 18.84
C MET A 137 32.17 34.36 18.19
N SER A 138 33.10 34.82 17.34
CA SER A 138 32.95 36.09 16.62
C SER A 138 31.77 36.07 15.63
N ALA A 139 31.24 37.24 15.25
CA ALA A 139 30.09 37.33 14.36
C ALA A 139 30.35 36.69 12.98
N GLU A 140 31.53 36.90 12.40
CA GLU A 140 31.91 36.34 11.10
C GLU A 140 32.07 34.80 11.13
N GLU A 141 32.57 34.25 12.24
CA GLU A 141 32.69 32.81 12.43
C GLU A 141 31.32 32.17 12.68
N LYS A 142 30.45 32.83 13.46
CA LYS A 142 29.04 32.45 13.63
C LYS A 142 28.30 32.44 12.29
N GLU A 143 28.59 33.37 11.38
CA GLU A 143 28.00 33.39 10.04
C GLU A 143 28.54 32.30 9.11
N LYS A 144 29.85 32.06 9.08
CA LYS A 144 30.46 30.94 8.34
C LYS A 144 29.92 29.60 8.83
N TYR A 145 29.87 29.39 10.14
CA TYR A 145 29.32 28.18 10.76
C TYR A 145 27.80 28.03 10.52
N ARG A 146 27.04 29.13 10.57
CA ARG A 146 25.60 29.13 10.22
C ARG A 146 25.38 28.85 8.73
N ARG A 147 26.27 29.31 7.83
CA ARG A 147 26.25 28.97 6.40
C ARG A 147 26.55 27.49 6.21
N GLU A 148 27.65 26.97 6.77
CA GLU A 148 27.98 25.53 6.70
C GLU A 148 26.88 24.63 7.25
N LEU A 149 26.26 24.97 8.38
CA LEU A 149 25.11 24.26 8.91
C LEU A 149 23.89 24.36 7.98
N LYS A 150 23.61 25.55 7.42
CA LYS A 150 22.51 25.76 6.47
C LYS A 150 22.72 24.99 5.17
N ASP A 151 23.95 24.86 4.69
CA ASP A 151 24.28 24.16 3.44
C ASP A 151 24.28 22.64 3.63
N ARG A 152 24.78 22.14 4.77
CA ARG A 152 24.71 20.71 5.14
C ARG A 152 23.30 20.21 5.42
N PHE A 153 22.39 21.10 5.80
CA PHE A 153 21.08 20.73 6.34
C PHE A 153 19.87 21.48 5.73
N SER A 154 20.07 22.23 4.64
CA SER A 154 18.97 22.76 3.83
C SER A 154 18.12 21.59 3.31
N PRO A 155 16.78 21.65 3.44
CA PRO A 155 15.89 20.70 2.75
C PRO A 155 16.11 20.67 1.23
N GLY A 156 16.73 21.73 0.69
CA GLY A 156 17.17 21.87 -0.69
C GLY A 156 18.60 21.39 -1.00
N ALA A 157 19.25 20.56 -0.16
CA ALA A 157 20.58 20.01 -0.45
C ALA A 157 20.56 18.68 -1.26
N ARG A 158 19.37 18.13 -1.55
CA ARG A 158 19.16 16.96 -2.44
C ARG A 158 18.04 17.03 -3.50
N PRO A 159 17.42 18.18 -3.87
CA PRO A 159 16.82 18.32 -5.18
C PRO A 159 17.95 18.54 -6.20
N MET A 160 17.96 17.76 -7.28
CA MET A 160 18.69 18.17 -8.48
C MET A 160 18.10 19.50 -8.96
N PRO A 161 18.90 20.56 -9.20
CA PRO A 161 18.35 21.85 -9.60
C PRO A 161 17.60 21.69 -10.94
N THR A 162 16.36 22.16 -10.96
CA THR A 162 15.41 21.94 -12.07
C THR A 162 15.64 22.84 -13.29
N SER A 163 16.59 23.77 -13.21
CA SER A 163 16.97 24.67 -14.31
C SER A 163 18.41 24.40 -14.77
N LEU A 164 18.64 24.50 -16.09
CA LEU A 164 19.96 24.33 -16.69
C LEU A 164 21.01 25.28 -16.08
N GLN A 165 20.61 26.51 -15.78
CA GLN A 165 21.49 27.52 -15.18
C GLN A 165 21.78 27.25 -13.69
N GLY A 166 20.83 26.64 -12.97
CA GLY A 166 21.04 26.13 -11.62
C GLY A 166 21.97 24.91 -11.60
N LEU A 167 21.84 24.01 -12.57
CA LEU A 167 22.78 22.90 -12.80
C LEU A 167 24.19 23.41 -13.08
N THR A 168 24.37 24.45 -13.91
CA THR A 168 25.71 25.02 -14.15
C THR A 168 26.30 25.69 -12.90
N SER A 169 25.49 26.37 -12.09
CA SER A 169 25.98 26.99 -10.84
C SER A 169 26.42 25.93 -9.82
N LEU A 170 25.59 24.91 -9.61
CA LEU A 170 25.89 23.79 -8.71
C LEU A 170 27.04 22.89 -9.23
N ALA A 171 27.18 22.77 -10.55
CA ALA A 171 28.33 22.11 -11.16
C ALA A 171 29.62 22.91 -10.92
N ASN A 172 29.60 24.23 -11.14
CA ASN A 172 30.75 25.10 -10.88
C ASN A 172 31.15 25.07 -9.40
N GLU A 173 30.19 25.19 -8.47
CA GLU A 173 30.45 25.09 -7.04
C GLU A 173 31.05 23.73 -6.65
N ARG A 174 30.56 22.62 -7.23
CA ARG A 174 31.14 21.28 -7.03
C ARG A 174 32.54 21.15 -7.64
N ILE A 175 32.78 21.75 -8.80
CA ILE A 175 34.08 21.79 -9.47
C ILE A 175 35.07 22.58 -8.60
N GLU A 176 34.74 23.78 -8.16
CA GLU A 176 35.56 24.61 -7.26
C GLU A 176 35.87 23.89 -5.94
N ASN A 177 34.86 23.28 -5.32
CA ASN A 177 35.04 22.47 -4.11
C ASN A 177 35.91 21.21 -4.34
N ALA A 178 35.90 20.62 -5.53
CA ALA A 178 36.78 19.49 -5.88
C ALA A 178 38.19 19.94 -6.31
N ILE A 179 38.35 21.16 -6.85
CA ILE A 179 39.63 21.84 -7.07
C ILE A 179 40.29 22.14 -5.71
N ALA A 180 39.53 22.68 -4.76
CA ALA A 180 39.98 22.97 -3.40
C ALA A 180 40.44 21.69 -2.66
N ARG A 181 39.71 20.58 -2.81
CA ARG A 181 40.12 19.24 -2.32
C ARG A 181 41.27 18.61 -3.12
N GLY A 182 41.79 19.27 -4.16
CA GLY A 182 42.88 18.77 -4.97
C GLY A 182 42.55 17.58 -5.88
N GLN A 183 41.28 17.19 -6.01
CA GLN A 183 40.87 15.99 -6.75
C GLN A 183 41.27 16.07 -8.24
N PHE A 184 41.26 17.27 -8.83
CA PHE A 184 41.71 17.51 -10.21
C PHE A 184 43.23 17.44 -10.43
N LYS A 185 44.05 17.30 -9.38
CA LYS A 185 45.51 17.26 -9.51
C LYS A 185 46.02 15.90 -10.03
N ASN A 186 45.35 14.81 -9.65
CA ASN A 186 45.77 13.43 -9.97
C ASN A 186 44.86 12.71 -10.97
N ILE A 187 44.09 13.44 -11.78
CA ILE A 187 43.30 12.84 -12.87
C ILE A 187 44.22 12.64 -14.07
N SER A 188 44.21 11.46 -14.68
CA SER A 188 44.88 11.18 -15.95
C SER A 188 44.27 12.04 -17.08
N ARG A 189 45.04 13.01 -17.57
CA ARG A 189 44.60 13.98 -18.58
C ARG A 189 44.89 13.45 -19.99
N GLY A 190 43.84 13.27 -20.79
CA GLY A 190 43.95 12.85 -22.20
C GLY A 190 42.59 12.78 -22.88
N LYS A 191 42.56 12.87 -24.22
CA LYS A 191 41.32 12.67 -25.00
C LYS A 191 40.79 11.25 -24.78
N GLY A 192 39.54 11.13 -24.34
CA GLY A 192 38.86 9.85 -24.13
C GLY A 192 39.08 9.19 -22.76
N ILE A 193 39.91 9.77 -21.88
CA ILE A 193 40.11 9.23 -20.52
C ILE A 193 39.04 9.81 -19.60
N ASN A 194 38.34 8.95 -18.84
CA ASN A 194 37.13 9.26 -18.04
C ASN A 194 35.88 9.60 -18.87
N VAL A 195 35.86 9.26 -20.16
CA VAL A 195 34.62 9.22 -20.96
C VAL A 195 34.34 7.77 -21.29
N GLU A 196 33.28 7.21 -20.72
CA GLU A 196 32.77 5.90 -21.15
C GLU A 196 32.38 6.03 -22.63
N ARG A 197 33.13 5.35 -23.50
CA ARG A 197 32.85 5.37 -24.94
C ARG A 197 31.66 4.46 -25.19
N ASP A 198 30.48 5.07 -25.26
CA ASP A 198 29.26 4.42 -25.69
C ASP A 198 29.45 3.73 -27.06
N TYR A 199 29.67 2.42 -27.06
CA TYR A 199 29.90 1.67 -28.31
C TYR A 199 28.69 1.79 -29.26
N ASN A 200 27.47 1.76 -28.70
CA ASN A 200 26.22 1.94 -29.44
C ASN A 200 26.06 3.34 -30.07
N ALA A 201 26.73 4.38 -29.55
CA ALA A 201 26.70 5.73 -30.14
C ALA A 201 27.46 5.84 -31.47
N ASN A 202 28.26 4.82 -31.82
CA ASN A 202 28.99 4.74 -33.09
C ASN A 202 28.45 3.60 -33.97
N SER A 203 27.30 3.00 -33.63
CA SER A 203 26.72 1.94 -34.45
C SER A 203 26.11 2.53 -35.73
N PRO A 204 26.45 2.02 -36.93
CA PRO A 204 25.93 2.56 -38.20
C PRO A 204 24.47 2.18 -38.48
N PHE A 205 23.82 1.45 -37.55
CA PHE A 205 22.45 0.96 -37.65
C PHE A 205 21.46 1.67 -36.71
N LEU A 206 21.94 2.61 -35.89
CA LEU A 206 21.11 3.47 -35.04
C LEU A 206 21.38 4.92 -35.41
N ASP A 207 20.35 5.67 -35.79
CA ASP A 207 20.51 7.09 -36.01
C ASP A 207 20.88 7.78 -34.70
N THR A 208 21.78 8.77 -34.76
CA THR A 208 22.25 9.49 -33.57
C THR A 208 21.10 10.12 -32.77
N THR A 209 20.05 10.56 -33.46
CA THR A 209 18.80 11.07 -32.88
C THR A 209 18.03 10.00 -32.12
N GLU A 210 17.85 8.80 -32.67
CA GLU A 210 17.20 7.66 -32.01
C GLU A 210 18.00 7.17 -30.80
N TYR A 211 19.32 7.09 -30.96
CA TYR A 211 20.24 6.75 -29.87
C TYR A 211 20.11 7.74 -28.70
N PHE A 212 20.17 9.06 -28.98
CA PHE A 212 19.99 10.07 -27.94
C PHE A 212 18.57 10.09 -27.38
N MET A 213 17.53 9.91 -28.19
CA MET A 213 16.14 9.82 -27.73
C MET A 213 15.93 8.64 -26.78
N ASN A 214 16.38 7.45 -27.14
CA ASN A 214 16.32 6.27 -26.27
C ASN A 214 17.16 6.44 -25.00
N LYS A 215 18.33 7.07 -25.09
CA LYS A 215 19.17 7.41 -23.93
C LYS A 215 18.54 8.46 -23.02
N ILE A 216 17.80 9.42 -23.58
CA ILE A 216 17.04 10.43 -22.82
C ILE A 216 15.86 9.76 -22.11
N ILE A 217 15.09 8.91 -22.80
CA ILE A 217 14.01 8.08 -22.21
C ILE A 217 14.54 7.27 -21.02
N GLN A 218 15.68 6.57 -21.19
CA GLN A 218 16.31 5.78 -20.12
C GLN A 218 16.84 6.65 -18.97
N LYS A 219 17.50 7.78 -19.25
CA LYS A 219 18.13 8.63 -18.22
C LYS A 219 17.16 9.53 -17.46
N GLN A 220 16.03 9.90 -18.06
CA GLN A 220 15.02 10.75 -17.44
C GLN A 220 13.87 9.93 -16.83
N GLU A 221 13.91 8.60 -16.94
CA GLU A 221 12.85 7.67 -16.51
C GLU A 221 11.48 7.99 -17.13
N ILE A 222 11.45 8.70 -18.26
CA ILE A 222 10.22 9.13 -18.92
C ILE A 222 9.63 7.95 -19.67
N VAL A 223 8.64 7.33 -19.04
CA VAL A 223 7.81 6.29 -19.64
C VAL A 223 6.94 6.92 -20.75
N PRO A 224 7.00 6.42 -22.00
CA PRO A 224 6.10 6.87 -23.06
C PRO A 224 4.63 6.84 -22.61
N PRO A 225 3.80 7.84 -22.96
CA PRO A 225 2.49 8.02 -22.32
C PRO A 225 1.50 6.87 -22.60
N TRP A 226 1.69 6.12 -23.70
CA TRP A 226 0.93 4.90 -23.96
C TRP A 226 1.32 3.75 -23.02
N ILE A 227 2.56 3.72 -22.51
CA ILE A 227 3.02 2.75 -21.49
C ILE A 227 2.51 3.14 -20.10
N GLU A 228 2.38 4.43 -19.78
CA GLU A 228 1.66 4.85 -18.56
C GLU A 228 0.21 4.34 -18.57
N LYS A 229 -0.50 4.55 -19.70
CA LYS A 229 -1.83 4.00 -19.93
C LYS A 229 -1.84 2.47 -19.93
N GLN A 230 -0.76 1.82 -20.38
CA GLN A 230 -0.60 0.36 -20.27
C GLN A 230 -0.55 -0.08 -18.81
N GLN A 231 0.23 0.60 -17.97
CA GLN A 231 0.34 0.28 -16.55
C GLN A 231 -0.99 0.51 -15.82
N GLU A 232 -1.68 1.62 -16.13
CA GLU A 232 -3.02 1.91 -15.61
C GLU A 232 -4.01 0.79 -15.97
N LEU A 233 -4.08 0.41 -17.25
CA LEU A 233 -4.92 -0.68 -17.75
C LEU A 233 -4.56 -2.01 -17.09
N VAL A 234 -3.28 -2.36 -17.00
CA VAL A 234 -2.83 -3.62 -16.37
C VAL A 234 -3.21 -3.64 -14.88
N LYS A 235 -3.03 -2.53 -14.16
CA LYS A 235 -3.45 -2.38 -12.75
C LYS A 235 -4.97 -2.51 -12.61
N ALA A 236 -5.76 -1.84 -13.45
CA ALA A 236 -7.22 -1.91 -13.42
C ALA A 236 -7.75 -3.33 -13.74
N VAL A 237 -7.17 -4.01 -14.74
CA VAL A 237 -7.51 -5.40 -15.07
C VAL A 237 -7.12 -6.35 -13.92
N ALA A 238 -5.98 -6.13 -13.28
CA ALA A 238 -5.53 -6.95 -12.15
C ALA A 238 -6.44 -6.76 -10.91
N THR A 239 -6.85 -5.53 -10.59
CA THR A 239 -7.78 -5.28 -9.48
C THR A 239 -9.18 -5.82 -9.76
N PHE A 240 -9.70 -5.64 -10.99
CA PHE A 240 -10.98 -6.23 -11.42
C PHE A 240 -10.97 -7.76 -11.30
N ARG A 241 -10.00 -8.44 -11.92
CA ARG A 241 -9.86 -9.91 -11.83
C ARG A 241 -9.59 -10.38 -10.40
N GLY A 242 -8.87 -9.60 -9.61
CA GLY A 242 -8.61 -9.87 -8.20
C GLY A 242 -9.90 -9.87 -7.37
N ARG A 243 -10.76 -8.86 -7.55
CA ARG A 243 -12.10 -8.79 -6.93
C ARG A 243 -12.97 -9.96 -7.39
N LEU A 244 -13.16 -10.09 -8.71
CA LEU A 244 -14.00 -11.12 -9.32
C LEU A 244 -13.66 -12.54 -8.80
N ARG A 245 -12.37 -12.92 -8.79
CA ARG A 245 -11.92 -14.21 -8.25
C ARG A 245 -12.13 -14.34 -6.75
N ASN A 246 -11.92 -13.28 -5.97
CA ASN A 246 -12.14 -13.31 -4.52
C ASN A 246 -13.61 -13.43 -4.16
N ASP A 247 -14.50 -12.70 -4.83
CA ASP A 247 -15.93 -12.68 -4.53
C ASP A 247 -16.59 -13.99 -4.96
N TRP A 248 -16.21 -14.52 -6.14
CA TRP A 248 -16.61 -15.88 -6.54
C TRP A 248 -16.05 -16.95 -5.59
N ARG A 249 -14.76 -16.94 -5.25
CA ARG A 249 -14.16 -17.90 -4.28
C ARG A 249 -14.83 -17.84 -2.90
N ARG A 250 -15.25 -16.65 -2.47
CA ARG A 250 -16.02 -16.46 -1.23
C ARG A 250 -17.39 -17.10 -1.32
N HIS A 251 -18.12 -16.81 -2.39
CA HIS A 251 -19.46 -17.32 -2.64
C HIS A 251 -19.50 -18.83 -2.87
N ALA A 252 -18.69 -19.34 -3.79
CA ALA A 252 -18.60 -20.75 -4.14
C ALA A 252 -18.26 -21.64 -2.92
N ALA A 253 -17.22 -21.29 -2.15
CA ALA A 253 -16.90 -22.07 -0.95
C ALA A 253 -17.96 -21.89 0.17
N ARG A 254 -18.70 -20.77 0.25
CA ARG A 254 -19.87 -20.66 1.14
C ARG A 254 -20.99 -21.60 0.70
N LEU A 255 -21.31 -21.65 -0.59
CA LEU A 255 -22.32 -22.56 -1.15
C LEU A 255 -21.94 -24.03 -0.90
N ILE A 256 -20.71 -24.43 -1.22
CA ILE A 256 -20.24 -25.81 -1.01
C ILE A 256 -20.30 -26.19 0.48
N SER A 257 -19.88 -25.32 1.40
CA SER A 257 -20.04 -25.59 2.84
C SER A 257 -21.50 -25.60 3.31
N SER A 258 -22.38 -24.77 2.74
CA SER A 258 -23.82 -24.80 3.04
C SER A 258 -24.54 -26.07 2.57
N SER A 259 -23.95 -26.81 1.61
CA SER A 259 -24.47 -28.12 1.16
C SER A 259 -24.27 -29.25 2.19
N GLY A 260 -23.61 -28.97 3.33
CA GLY A 260 -23.48 -29.89 4.47
C GLY A 260 -22.51 -31.05 4.26
N GLY A 261 -22.43 -31.95 5.26
CA GLY A 261 -21.48 -33.08 5.27
C GLY A 261 -20.09 -32.73 5.82
N SER A 262 -19.21 -33.73 5.91
CA SER A 262 -17.86 -33.55 6.46
C SER A 262 -17.00 -32.59 5.63
N ALA A 263 -15.98 -31.99 6.23
CA ALA A 263 -15.00 -31.16 5.51
C ALA A 263 -14.38 -31.93 4.33
N ASP A 264 -14.05 -33.22 4.52
CA ASP A 264 -13.50 -34.07 3.46
C ASP A 264 -14.50 -34.31 2.32
N ASP A 265 -15.79 -34.35 2.61
CA ASP A 265 -16.85 -34.48 1.58
C ASP A 265 -17.01 -33.18 0.81
N GLN A 266 -16.95 -32.03 1.48
CA GLN A 266 -16.98 -30.70 0.85
C GLN A 266 -15.77 -30.53 -0.09
N VAL A 267 -14.58 -30.94 0.35
CA VAL A 267 -13.35 -30.95 -0.46
C VAL A 267 -13.47 -31.92 -1.63
N ARG A 268 -14.04 -33.11 -1.44
CA ARG A 268 -14.29 -34.06 -2.54
C ARG A 268 -15.24 -33.50 -3.58
N ARG A 269 -16.31 -32.79 -3.17
CA ARG A 269 -17.23 -32.10 -4.10
C ARG A 269 -16.54 -30.95 -4.83
N ALA A 270 -15.73 -30.13 -4.14
CA ALA A 270 -14.96 -29.07 -4.77
C ALA A 270 -14.00 -29.62 -5.84
N LYS A 271 -13.29 -30.72 -5.56
CA LYS A 271 -12.45 -31.43 -6.54
C LYS A 271 -13.26 -32.00 -7.72
N ALA A 272 -14.45 -32.56 -7.46
CA ALA A 272 -15.33 -33.05 -8.53
C ALA A 272 -15.82 -31.93 -9.46
N TYR A 273 -16.15 -30.75 -8.91
CA TYR A 273 -16.48 -29.56 -9.71
C TYR A 273 -15.27 -29.01 -10.46
N ALA A 274 -14.07 -29.01 -9.87
CA ALA A 274 -12.85 -28.58 -10.56
C ALA A 274 -12.55 -29.43 -11.81
N LEU A 275 -12.74 -30.75 -11.73
CA LEU A 275 -12.61 -31.65 -12.88
C LEU A 275 -13.69 -31.38 -13.95
N ALA A 276 -14.93 -31.07 -13.54
CA ALA A 276 -16.00 -30.71 -14.49
C ALA A 276 -15.73 -29.36 -15.19
N GLU A 277 -15.14 -28.39 -14.50
CA GLU A 277 -14.68 -27.12 -15.08
C GLU A 277 -13.54 -27.32 -16.08
N GLU A 278 -12.56 -28.17 -15.77
CA GLU A 278 -11.42 -28.43 -16.67
C GLU A 278 -11.87 -29.06 -18.01
N ILE A 279 -12.92 -29.90 -17.98
CA ILE A 279 -13.53 -30.49 -19.18
C ILE A 279 -14.24 -29.43 -20.04
N VAL A 280 -15.03 -28.55 -19.44
CA VAL A 280 -15.87 -27.58 -20.17
C VAL A 280 -15.12 -26.28 -20.53
N ASN A 281 -14.09 -25.95 -19.76
CA ASN A 281 -13.39 -24.67 -19.81
C ASN A 281 -11.91 -24.89 -19.49
N PRO A 282 -11.15 -25.54 -20.40
CA PRO A 282 -9.75 -25.86 -20.18
C PRO A 282 -8.94 -24.58 -19.94
N ARG A 283 -8.10 -24.64 -18.91
CA ARG A 283 -7.19 -23.54 -18.56
C ARG A 283 -6.14 -23.38 -19.66
N VAL A 284 -6.03 -22.18 -20.22
CA VAL A 284 -4.90 -21.80 -21.08
C VAL A 284 -3.65 -21.69 -20.20
N ARG A 285 -2.92 -22.80 -20.05
CA ARG A 285 -1.60 -22.82 -19.40
C ARG A 285 -0.63 -22.02 -20.27
N ARG A 286 0.13 -21.12 -19.65
CA ARG A 286 1.19 -20.38 -20.34
C ARG A 286 2.42 -21.30 -20.42
N VAL A 287 2.52 -22.06 -21.50
CA VAL A 287 3.72 -22.83 -21.81
C VAL A 287 4.74 -21.87 -22.41
N GLU A 288 5.84 -21.62 -21.70
CA GLU A 288 6.92 -20.79 -22.21
C GLU A 288 8.00 -21.68 -22.82
N ASN A 289 8.05 -21.70 -24.15
CA ASN A 289 9.10 -22.40 -24.90
C ASN A 289 10.34 -21.51 -24.95
N LEU A 290 11.25 -21.68 -24.00
CA LEU A 290 12.52 -20.98 -23.95
C LEU A 290 13.56 -21.74 -24.78
N SER A 291 13.75 -21.31 -26.03
CA SER A 291 14.87 -21.78 -26.85
C SER A 291 16.14 -21.01 -26.48
N SER A 292 17.09 -21.65 -25.81
CA SER A 292 18.44 -21.13 -25.65
C SER A 292 19.39 -21.77 -26.67
N ILE A 293 20.44 -21.03 -27.02
CA ILE A 293 21.54 -21.56 -27.83
C ILE A 293 22.67 -21.89 -26.85
N ALA A 294 23.04 -23.17 -26.78
CA ALA A 294 24.20 -23.62 -26.02
C ALA A 294 25.49 -23.07 -26.67
N PRO A 295 26.60 -22.92 -25.91
CA PRO A 295 27.87 -22.42 -26.47
C PRO A 295 28.40 -23.27 -27.64
N ASP A 296 27.98 -24.53 -27.75
CA ASP A 296 28.33 -25.47 -28.82
C ASP A 296 27.48 -25.28 -30.09
N GLY A 297 26.57 -24.30 -30.12
CA GLY A 297 25.71 -23.98 -31.27
C GLY A 297 24.45 -24.85 -31.40
N SER A 298 24.21 -25.78 -30.47
CA SER A 298 22.95 -26.54 -30.41
C SER A 298 21.81 -25.69 -29.82
N LEU A 299 20.61 -25.87 -30.37
CA LEU A 299 19.39 -25.22 -29.89
C LEU A 299 18.69 -26.14 -28.89
N THR A 300 18.66 -25.77 -27.62
CA THR A 300 17.90 -26.49 -26.59
C THR A 300 16.60 -25.75 -26.29
N SER A 301 15.47 -26.44 -26.48
CA SER A 301 14.14 -25.90 -26.17
C SER A 301 13.70 -26.38 -24.77
N VAL A 302 13.76 -25.49 -23.78
CA VAL A 302 13.24 -25.75 -22.43
C VAL A 302 11.79 -25.26 -22.37
N THR A 303 10.85 -26.18 -22.25
CA THR A 303 9.42 -25.84 -22.10
C THR A 303 9.09 -25.70 -20.61
N VAL A 304 8.90 -24.46 -20.15
CA VAL A 304 8.54 -24.20 -18.75
C VAL A 304 7.01 -24.28 -18.60
N GLU A 305 6.52 -25.28 -17.87
CA GLU A 305 5.13 -25.37 -17.45
C GLU A 305 4.93 -24.81 -16.02
N GLU A 306 4.14 -23.74 -15.88
CA GLU A 306 3.73 -23.25 -14.57
C GLU A 306 2.67 -24.19 -13.93
N ARG A 307 3.14 -25.16 -13.13
CA ARG A 307 2.28 -26.05 -12.32
C ARG A 307 2.19 -25.53 -10.89
N ILE A 308 0.99 -25.16 -10.46
CA ILE A 308 0.72 -24.82 -9.06
C ILE A 308 0.86 -26.10 -8.23
N ALA A 309 1.85 -26.15 -7.34
CA ALA A 309 2.13 -27.31 -6.50
C ALA A 309 1.00 -27.55 -5.48
N ALA A 310 0.17 -28.56 -5.76
CA ALA A 310 -0.76 -29.10 -4.77
C ALA A 310 0.05 -29.89 -3.72
N GLY A 311 -0.17 -29.60 -2.44
CA GLY A 311 0.71 -30.01 -1.34
C GLY A 311 0.96 -31.52 -1.24
N ILE A 312 2.24 -31.88 -1.11
CA ILE A 312 2.72 -33.24 -0.83
C ILE A 312 2.53 -33.52 0.69
N PRO A 313 2.01 -34.70 1.09
CA PRO A 313 1.90 -35.06 2.51
C PRO A 313 3.27 -35.35 3.12
N ALA A 314 3.44 -35.03 4.40
CA ALA A 314 4.69 -35.25 5.12
C ALA A 314 4.89 -36.73 5.49
N GLU A 315 6.10 -37.23 5.28
CA GLU A 315 6.61 -38.47 5.90
C GLU A 315 7.82 -38.15 6.79
N THR A 316 7.92 -38.87 7.91
CA THR A 316 8.95 -38.69 8.95
C THR A 316 9.92 -39.88 9.00
N SER A 317 11.24 -39.63 8.84
CA SER A 317 12.42 -40.28 9.49
C SER A 317 13.71 -39.99 8.67
N GLU A 318 14.93 -39.93 9.22
CA GLU A 318 15.36 -39.61 10.60
C GLU A 318 16.79 -39.01 10.65
N SER A 319 17.17 -38.49 11.82
CA SER A 319 18.52 -38.28 12.37
C SER A 319 19.74 -37.98 11.46
N SER A 320 20.30 -36.78 11.61
CA SER A 320 21.68 -36.60 12.11
C SER A 320 21.89 -35.14 12.57
N ALA A 321 22.77 -34.91 13.56
CA ALA A 321 22.85 -33.65 14.30
C ALA A 321 24.25 -33.01 14.22
N ALA A 322 24.32 -31.66 14.13
CA ALA A 322 25.35 -30.82 14.77
C ALA A 322 25.13 -29.29 14.57
N THR A 323 24.79 -28.59 15.66
CA THR A 323 25.35 -27.30 16.13
C THR A 323 25.76 -26.18 15.14
N SER A 324 25.03 -25.04 15.12
CA SER A 324 25.49 -23.75 15.71
C SER A 324 24.60 -22.50 15.37
N SER A 325 24.38 -21.66 16.39
CA SER A 325 24.11 -20.20 16.40
C SER A 325 23.37 -19.47 15.24
N GLY A 326 22.18 -18.95 15.55
CA GLY A 326 22.02 -17.50 15.78
C GLY A 326 21.57 -16.54 14.65
N THR A 327 20.36 -15.97 14.86
CA THR A 327 19.94 -14.59 14.47
C THR A 327 19.13 -14.39 13.18
N GLN A 328 17.93 -13.82 13.38
CA GLN A 328 17.04 -13.11 12.45
C GLN A 328 16.37 -13.90 11.32
N ALA A 329 15.13 -13.48 11.00
CA ALA A 329 14.22 -14.14 10.09
C ALA A 329 14.26 -13.46 8.72
N GLU A 330 14.69 -14.21 7.71
CA GLU A 330 14.43 -13.91 6.30
C GLU A 330 13.52 -14.96 5.68
N GLN A 331 12.88 -14.59 4.58
CA GLN A 331 11.84 -15.39 3.92
C GLN A 331 12.48 -16.57 3.18
N ALA A 332 11.92 -17.77 3.36
CA ALA A 332 12.39 -18.95 2.64
C ALA A 332 12.05 -18.82 1.13
N PRO A 333 12.98 -19.17 0.22
CA PRO A 333 12.75 -19.08 -1.22
C PRO A 333 11.78 -20.17 -1.71
N GLU A 334 10.94 -19.81 -2.68
CA GLU A 334 10.11 -20.77 -3.41
C GLU A 334 10.99 -21.68 -4.27
N VAL A 335 11.00 -22.99 -3.98
CA VAL A 335 11.75 -23.97 -4.76
C VAL A 335 10.96 -24.30 -6.03
N ILE A 336 11.36 -23.71 -7.14
CA ILE A 336 10.86 -24.04 -8.47
C ILE A 336 11.49 -25.37 -8.91
N GLN A 337 10.70 -26.44 -9.02
CA GLN A 337 11.13 -27.66 -9.69
C GLN A 337 11.07 -27.47 -11.20
N ILE A 338 12.24 -27.53 -11.85
CA ILE A 338 12.38 -27.53 -13.31
C ILE A 338 12.47 -28.99 -13.76
N GLU A 339 11.40 -29.55 -14.32
CA GLU A 339 11.49 -30.82 -15.05
C GLU A 339 12.08 -30.56 -16.43
N VAL A 340 13.36 -30.91 -16.62
CA VAL A 340 14.02 -30.89 -17.93
C VAL A 340 13.65 -32.16 -18.69
N THR A 341 12.71 -32.05 -19.64
CA THR A 341 12.48 -33.10 -20.64
C THR A 341 13.19 -32.75 -21.95
N GLU A 342 14.40 -33.28 -22.12
CA GLU A 342 15.12 -33.28 -23.39
C GLU A 342 14.51 -34.34 -24.32
N GLN A 343 14.05 -33.93 -25.50
CA GLN A 343 13.74 -34.84 -26.61
C GLN A 343 14.52 -34.45 -27.88
N PRO A 344 15.26 -35.38 -28.50
CA PRO A 344 15.90 -35.14 -29.79
C PRO A 344 14.87 -34.92 -30.91
N ALA A 345 15.16 -33.98 -31.80
CA ALA A 345 14.25 -33.58 -32.88
C ALA A 345 14.28 -34.54 -34.09
N GLU A 346 13.74 -35.76 -33.95
CA GLU A 346 13.50 -36.65 -35.10
C GLU A 346 12.27 -37.56 -34.94
N SER A 347 11.07 -36.98 -34.89
CA SER A 347 9.82 -37.62 -35.36
C SER A 347 8.62 -36.65 -35.30
N ALA A 348 8.36 -35.97 -36.42
CA ALA A 348 7.12 -35.21 -36.59
C ALA A 348 6.05 -36.08 -37.27
N PRO A 349 4.83 -36.20 -36.70
CA PRO A 349 3.65 -36.55 -37.46
C PRO A 349 2.92 -35.28 -37.94
N VAL A 350 2.79 -35.16 -39.26
CA VAL A 350 2.01 -34.11 -39.95
C VAL A 350 0.51 -34.30 -39.70
N ALA A 351 -0.23 -33.20 -39.59
CA ALA A 351 -1.68 -33.22 -39.43
C ALA A 351 -2.43 -33.61 -40.72
N THR A 352 -3.42 -34.50 -40.60
CA THR A 352 -4.49 -34.71 -41.60
C THR A 352 -5.81 -35.06 -40.87
N THR A 353 -6.93 -34.72 -41.50
CA THR A 353 -8.31 -34.69 -41.00
C THR A 353 -9.03 -36.06 -40.86
N GLU A 354 -10.20 -36.02 -40.19
CA GLU A 354 -11.25 -37.05 -39.96
C GLU A 354 -11.79 -37.75 -41.26
N PRO A 355 -12.74 -38.75 -41.27
CA PRO A 355 -13.67 -39.18 -40.20
C PRO A 355 -14.15 -40.68 -40.10
N SER A 356 -14.98 -40.94 -39.07
CA SER A 356 -16.20 -41.81 -39.01
C SER A 356 -16.21 -43.37 -39.14
N THR A 357 -16.77 -43.99 -38.08
CA THR A 357 -17.83 -45.05 -38.02
C THR A 357 -17.62 -46.58 -38.24
N SER A 358 -18.28 -47.32 -37.32
CA SER A 358 -19.07 -48.59 -37.43
C SER A 358 -18.43 -50.00 -37.42
N ASP A 359 -19.10 -50.87 -36.63
CA ASP A 359 -19.31 -52.34 -36.78
C ASP A 359 -18.14 -53.34 -36.62
N THR A 360 -18.33 -54.63 -36.29
CA THR A 360 -19.36 -55.37 -35.49
C THR A 360 -18.92 -56.86 -35.36
N THR A 361 -19.26 -57.55 -34.24
CA THR A 361 -19.03 -59.02 -33.98
C THR A 361 -17.56 -59.52 -34.01
N ASP A 362 -17.16 -60.70 -33.51
CA ASP A 362 -17.86 -61.97 -33.23
C ASP A 362 -17.26 -62.76 -32.03
N SER A 363 -17.97 -63.79 -31.55
CA SER A 363 -17.47 -64.82 -30.61
C SER A 363 -16.71 -65.94 -31.34
N PRO A 364 -15.99 -66.86 -30.64
CA PRO A 364 -16.58 -68.13 -30.16
C PRO A 364 -16.13 -68.49 -28.72
N SER A 365 -16.99 -68.98 -27.81
CA SER A 365 -17.58 -70.33 -27.68
C SER A 365 -16.66 -71.41 -27.09
N ARG A 366 -17.17 -72.07 -26.04
CA ARG A 366 -16.56 -73.06 -25.13
C ARG A 366 -16.79 -74.51 -25.61
N PRO A 367 -16.18 -75.53 -24.96
CA PRO A 367 -16.95 -76.74 -24.65
C PRO A 367 -16.89 -77.18 -23.16
N ALA A 368 -17.92 -77.90 -22.71
CA ALA A 368 -17.99 -78.63 -21.43
C ALA A 368 -17.28 -80.01 -21.55
N VAL A 369 -16.97 -80.78 -20.49
CA VAL A 369 -17.84 -81.53 -19.55
C VAL A 369 -16.98 -82.17 -18.42
N ASP A 370 -17.44 -82.72 -17.28
CA ASP A 370 -18.78 -82.82 -16.65
C ASP A 370 -18.77 -83.05 -15.10
N ASP A 371 -19.98 -82.96 -14.53
CA ASP A 371 -20.59 -83.65 -13.35
C ASP A 371 -19.95 -83.77 -11.93
N SER A 372 -20.87 -83.97 -10.96
CA SER A 372 -20.78 -84.36 -9.53
C SER A 372 -20.60 -83.29 -8.44
N ALA A 373 -21.47 -83.38 -7.43
CA ALA A 373 -21.55 -82.57 -6.21
C ALA A 373 -21.80 -83.47 -4.97
N PRO A 374 -21.95 -82.94 -3.75
CA PRO A 374 -21.08 -82.04 -2.99
C PRO A 374 -20.42 -82.79 -1.79
N PRO A 375 -19.51 -82.16 -1.01
CA PRO A 375 -19.98 -81.64 0.29
C PRO A 375 -19.29 -80.35 0.78
N MET A 376 -20.02 -79.57 1.60
CA MET A 376 -19.47 -78.60 2.57
C MET A 376 -19.42 -79.25 3.97
N PRO A 377 -18.81 -78.65 5.02
CA PRO A 377 -18.00 -77.41 5.06
C PRO A 377 -16.62 -77.58 5.72
N SER A 378 -15.61 -76.83 5.26
CA SER A 378 -14.40 -76.60 6.06
C SER A 378 -13.82 -75.20 5.84
N SER A 379 -14.00 -74.38 6.87
CA SER A 379 -13.37 -73.08 7.08
C SER A 379 -11.87 -73.13 6.81
N THR A 380 -11.45 -72.52 5.69
CA THR A 380 -10.04 -72.17 5.45
C THR A 380 -9.89 -70.67 5.64
N SER A 381 -9.21 -70.29 6.73
CA SER A 381 -8.95 -68.89 7.04
C SER A 381 -7.97 -68.29 6.02
N SER A 382 -8.46 -67.43 5.15
CA SER A 382 -7.59 -66.49 4.42
C SER A 382 -6.81 -65.64 5.43
N PRO A 383 -5.49 -65.43 5.24
CA PRO A 383 -4.70 -64.64 6.17
C PRO A 383 -5.20 -63.18 6.21
N PRO A 384 -5.03 -62.48 7.34
CA PRO A 384 -5.49 -61.10 7.47
C PRO A 384 -4.75 -60.23 6.45
N ARG A 385 -5.51 -59.68 5.50
CA ARG A 385 -5.03 -58.58 4.65
C ARG A 385 -4.53 -57.48 5.58
N PRO A 386 -3.30 -56.95 5.42
CA PRO A 386 -2.85 -55.81 6.23
C PRO A 386 -3.87 -54.68 6.09
N PRO A 387 -4.09 -53.87 7.15
CA PRO A 387 -5.06 -52.80 7.11
C PRO A 387 -4.68 -51.89 5.94
N GLN A 388 -5.50 -51.93 4.88
CA GLN A 388 -5.29 -51.05 3.75
C GLN A 388 -5.51 -49.64 4.29
N GLN A 389 -4.42 -48.89 4.40
CA GLN A 389 -4.46 -47.44 4.52
C GLN A 389 -5.51 -46.97 3.51
N LEU A 390 -6.47 -46.17 3.98
CA LEU A 390 -7.62 -45.73 3.19
C LEU A 390 -7.15 -44.82 2.05
N GLN A 391 -6.65 -45.43 0.98
CA GLN A 391 -6.23 -44.77 -0.24
C GLN A 391 -7.41 -43.91 -0.70
N PRO A 392 -7.24 -42.58 -0.83
CA PRO A 392 -8.36 -41.68 -1.07
C PRO A 392 -8.99 -42.05 -2.41
N ARG A 393 -10.22 -42.57 -2.37
CA ARG A 393 -10.95 -43.03 -3.55
C ARG A 393 -10.91 -41.96 -4.64
N PRO A 394 -10.47 -42.29 -5.88
CA PRO A 394 -10.28 -41.30 -6.93
C PRO A 394 -11.57 -40.51 -7.17
N VAL A 395 -11.44 -39.18 -7.17
CA VAL A 395 -12.56 -38.27 -7.33
C VAL A 395 -13.01 -38.29 -8.79
N ARG A 396 -14.30 -38.51 -9.03
CA ARG A 396 -14.90 -38.44 -10.37
C ARG A 396 -15.37 -37.01 -10.65
N PRO A 397 -15.38 -36.56 -11.92
CA PRO A 397 -15.97 -35.28 -12.28
C PRO A 397 -17.45 -35.22 -11.89
N ALA A 398 -17.93 -34.03 -11.52
CA ALA A 398 -19.34 -33.78 -11.29
C ALA A 398 -20.13 -33.81 -12.61
N ALA A 399 -21.42 -34.16 -12.54
CA ALA A 399 -22.29 -34.24 -13.72
C ALA A 399 -22.59 -32.87 -14.37
N HIS A 400 -22.39 -31.77 -13.63
CA HIS A 400 -22.54 -30.41 -14.14
C HIS A 400 -21.43 -29.49 -13.60
N VAL A 401 -21.20 -28.42 -14.35
CA VAL A 401 -20.31 -27.30 -14.00
C VAL A 401 -20.88 -26.52 -12.81
N PHE A 402 -20.03 -25.94 -11.97
CA PHE A 402 -20.47 -25.20 -10.79
C PHE A 402 -20.76 -23.73 -11.15
N ARG A 403 -22.03 -23.40 -11.40
CA ARG A 403 -22.54 -22.05 -11.72
C ARG A 403 -23.69 -21.69 -10.80
N ASP A 404 -23.84 -20.41 -10.48
CA ASP A 404 -24.97 -19.90 -9.71
C ASP A 404 -25.58 -18.66 -10.42
N PRO A 405 -26.74 -18.81 -11.09
CA PRO A 405 -27.38 -17.71 -11.80
C PRO A 405 -27.98 -16.65 -10.88
N ALA A 406 -28.14 -16.92 -9.58
CA ALA A 406 -28.59 -15.91 -8.61
C ALA A 406 -27.45 -14.93 -8.30
N TRP A 407 -26.24 -15.45 -8.08
CA TRP A 407 -25.03 -14.62 -7.90
C TRP A 407 -24.68 -13.83 -9.16
N GLU A 408 -24.69 -14.47 -10.33
CA GLU A 408 -24.42 -13.78 -11.60
C GLU A 408 -25.34 -12.60 -11.82
N LYS A 409 -26.65 -12.72 -11.52
CA LYS A 409 -27.63 -11.62 -11.61
C LYS A 409 -27.39 -10.51 -10.58
N ALA A 410 -26.99 -10.86 -9.36
CA ALA A 410 -26.74 -9.88 -8.30
C ALA A 410 -25.53 -8.99 -8.64
N GLU A 411 -24.45 -9.58 -9.15
CA GLU A 411 -23.21 -8.86 -9.47
C GLU A 411 -23.16 -8.30 -10.91
N LEU A 412 -24.12 -8.65 -11.77
CA LEU A 412 -24.16 -8.23 -13.19
C LEU A 412 -24.00 -6.73 -13.37
N ALA A 413 -24.71 -5.92 -12.58
CA ALA A 413 -24.64 -4.46 -12.65
C ALA A 413 -23.23 -3.91 -12.35
N TYR A 414 -22.51 -4.52 -11.40
CA TYR A 414 -21.13 -4.15 -11.11
C TYR A 414 -20.17 -4.61 -12.21
N HIS A 415 -20.29 -5.86 -12.65
CA HIS A 415 -19.41 -6.44 -13.66
C HIS A 415 -19.54 -5.75 -15.02
N THR A 416 -20.77 -5.41 -15.43
CA THR A 416 -21.02 -4.67 -16.68
C THR A 416 -20.39 -3.28 -16.67
N LEU A 417 -20.57 -2.52 -15.57
CA LEU A 417 -19.93 -1.21 -15.39
C LEU A 417 -18.39 -1.33 -15.43
N ALA A 418 -17.82 -2.27 -14.67
CA ALA A 418 -16.37 -2.46 -14.62
C ALA A 418 -15.78 -2.85 -15.99
N VAL A 419 -16.47 -3.69 -16.77
CA VAL A 419 -16.05 -4.01 -18.15
C VAL A 419 -16.16 -2.80 -19.09
N GLN A 420 -17.16 -1.94 -18.92
CA GLN A 420 -17.26 -0.67 -19.68
C GLN A 420 -16.11 0.29 -19.35
N GLU A 421 -15.71 0.40 -18.08
CA GLU A 421 -14.57 1.19 -17.62
C GLU A 421 -13.25 0.65 -18.22
N LEU A 422 -13.01 -0.66 -18.13
CA LEU A 422 -11.85 -1.30 -18.77
C LEU A 422 -11.83 -1.08 -20.29
N ASN A 423 -12.98 -1.11 -20.96
CA ASN A 423 -13.09 -0.82 -22.39
C ASN A 423 -12.94 0.68 -22.73
N ALA A 424 -13.17 1.59 -21.79
CA ALA A 424 -12.81 3.01 -21.94
C ALA A 424 -11.30 3.23 -21.81
N LEU A 425 -10.64 2.61 -20.83
CA LEU A 425 -9.17 2.61 -20.70
C LEU A 425 -8.49 1.93 -21.89
N THR A 426 -9.08 0.85 -22.43
CA THR A 426 -8.57 0.17 -23.62
C THR A 426 -8.67 1.05 -24.87
N ARG A 427 -9.75 1.84 -25.00
CA ARG A 427 -9.86 2.85 -26.07
C ARG A 427 -8.78 3.92 -25.98
N SER A 428 -8.59 4.54 -24.81
CA SER A 428 -7.57 5.60 -24.66
C SER A 428 -6.15 5.07 -24.85
N TYR A 429 -5.85 3.87 -24.35
CA TYR A 429 -4.61 3.17 -24.63
C TYR A 429 -4.40 2.90 -26.13
N ASN A 430 -5.39 2.32 -26.83
CA ASN A 430 -5.26 1.96 -28.24
C ASN A 430 -5.09 3.16 -29.18
N LEU A 431 -5.61 4.33 -28.82
CA LEU A 431 -5.41 5.59 -29.56
C LEU A 431 -3.96 6.08 -29.49
N MET A 432 -3.23 5.75 -28.43
CA MET A 432 -1.85 6.20 -28.19
C MET A 432 -0.81 5.11 -28.53
N ALA A 433 -1.20 3.84 -28.49
CA ALA A 433 -0.32 2.70 -28.70
C ALA A 433 -0.10 2.39 -30.20
N PRO A 434 1.13 1.98 -30.60
CA PRO A 434 1.39 1.50 -31.97
C PRO A 434 0.59 0.23 -32.26
N LYS A 435 0.24 0.00 -33.54
CA LYS A 435 -0.68 -1.08 -33.97
C LYS A 435 -0.38 -2.46 -33.36
N ILE A 436 0.89 -2.85 -33.26
CA ILE A 436 1.32 -4.14 -32.71
C ILE A 436 1.08 -4.29 -31.19
N ALA A 437 0.99 -3.16 -30.46
CA ALA A 437 0.79 -3.13 -29.02
C ALA A 437 -0.69 -2.96 -28.62
N GLN A 438 -1.60 -2.73 -29.57
CA GLN A 438 -3.03 -2.54 -29.30
C GLN A 438 -3.66 -3.77 -28.66
N LYS A 439 -4.62 -3.56 -27.76
CA LYS A 439 -5.29 -4.61 -26.97
C LYS A 439 -6.74 -4.77 -27.42
N PRO A 440 -7.27 -6.02 -27.50
CA PRO A 440 -8.68 -6.25 -27.78
C PRO A 440 -9.56 -5.82 -26.60
N TYR A 441 -10.83 -5.54 -26.88
CA TYR A 441 -11.83 -5.23 -25.85
C TYR A 441 -12.16 -6.45 -24.97
N TYR A 442 -12.54 -6.15 -23.73
CA TYR A 442 -12.98 -7.09 -22.72
C TYR A 442 -14.47 -7.40 -22.88
N THR A 443 -14.84 -8.68 -22.73
CA THR A 443 -16.23 -9.14 -22.66
C THR A 443 -16.47 -9.82 -21.32
N LEU A 444 -17.64 -9.56 -20.73
CA LEU A 444 -18.01 -10.06 -19.41
C LEU A 444 -17.95 -11.59 -19.36
N ASP A 445 -18.53 -12.28 -20.34
CA ASP A 445 -18.57 -13.74 -20.43
C ASP A 445 -17.17 -14.38 -20.45
N ARG A 446 -16.19 -13.72 -21.09
CA ARG A 446 -14.81 -14.21 -21.14
C ARG A 446 -14.11 -14.06 -19.80
N GLU A 447 -14.33 -12.95 -19.12
CA GLU A 447 -13.75 -12.70 -17.79
C GLU A 447 -14.42 -13.57 -16.71
N LEU A 448 -15.73 -13.83 -16.80
CA LEU A 448 -16.42 -14.82 -15.97
C LEU A 448 -15.88 -16.24 -16.21
N LYS A 449 -15.86 -16.71 -17.46
CA LYS A 449 -15.27 -18.03 -17.80
C LYS A 449 -13.84 -18.16 -17.30
N ARG A 450 -13.01 -17.12 -17.48
CA ARG A 450 -11.65 -17.11 -16.92
C ARG A 450 -11.65 -17.20 -15.39
N CYS A 451 -12.46 -16.41 -14.71
CA CYS A 451 -12.57 -16.44 -13.25
C CYS A 451 -12.96 -17.83 -12.74
N PHE A 452 -13.94 -18.46 -13.37
CA PHE A 452 -14.39 -19.80 -13.00
C PHE A 452 -13.29 -20.84 -13.17
N ALA A 453 -12.59 -20.84 -14.31
CA ALA A 453 -11.42 -21.70 -14.53
C ALA A 453 -10.31 -21.44 -13.51
N ASP A 454 -9.96 -20.17 -13.24
CA ASP A 454 -8.91 -19.77 -12.29
C ASP A 454 -9.24 -20.18 -10.84
N VAL A 455 -10.50 -20.09 -10.42
CA VAL A 455 -10.91 -20.36 -9.03
C VAL A 455 -11.13 -21.84 -8.76
N ALA A 456 -11.64 -22.62 -9.71
CA ALA A 456 -12.19 -23.96 -9.46
C ALA A 456 -11.32 -24.91 -8.60
N PRO A 457 -10.02 -25.15 -8.88
CA PRO A 457 -9.20 -26.03 -8.03
C PRO A 457 -8.83 -25.38 -6.69
N THR A 458 -8.72 -24.04 -6.60
CA THR A 458 -8.43 -23.34 -5.33
C THR A 458 -9.55 -23.47 -4.30
N LEU A 459 -10.76 -23.87 -4.72
CA LEU A 459 -11.91 -24.08 -3.83
C LEU A 459 -11.66 -25.22 -2.83
N ALA A 460 -10.92 -26.26 -3.21
CA ALA A 460 -10.62 -27.38 -2.32
C ALA A 460 -9.76 -26.93 -1.13
N ASP A 461 -8.73 -26.14 -1.40
CA ASP A 461 -7.81 -25.64 -0.38
C ASP A 461 -8.46 -24.55 0.46
N GLU A 462 -9.23 -23.64 -0.15
CA GLU A 462 -10.02 -22.63 0.56
C GLU A 462 -11.00 -23.25 1.58
N ILE A 463 -11.62 -24.39 1.26
CA ILE A 463 -12.51 -25.11 2.18
C ILE A 463 -11.72 -25.75 3.33
N LEU A 464 -10.52 -26.30 3.07
CA LEU A 464 -9.62 -26.82 4.10
C LEU A 464 -9.10 -25.70 5.02
N GLU A 465 -8.72 -24.55 4.47
CA GLU A 465 -8.30 -23.39 5.25
C GLU A 465 -9.45 -22.86 6.11
N ARG A 466 -10.67 -22.76 5.57
CA ARG A 466 -11.85 -22.32 6.33
C ARG A 466 -12.26 -23.28 7.42
N SER A 467 -12.12 -24.60 7.23
CA SER A 467 -12.44 -25.58 8.28
C SER A 467 -11.36 -25.62 9.37
N ARG A 468 -10.09 -25.35 9.03
CA ARG A 468 -8.98 -25.21 9.99
C ARG A 468 -9.00 -23.87 10.74
N LYS A 469 -9.54 -22.81 10.15
CA LYS A 469 -9.54 -21.47 10.74
C LYS A 469 -10.50 -21.40 11.93
N PRO A 470 -10.05 -20.93 13.12
CA PRO A 470 -10.94 -20.82 14.28
C PRO A 470 -12.10 -19.87 13.98
N PHE A 471 -13.31 -20.29 14.35
CA PHE A 471 -14.52 -19.51 14.12
C PHE A 471 -14.48 -18.21 14.93
N VAL A 472 -14.43 -17.07 14.24
CA VAL A 472 -14.53 -15.77 14.88
C VAL A 472 -15.99 -15.56 15.26
N LYS A 473 -16.29 -15.51 16.56
CA LYS A 473 -17.61 -15.10 17.07
C LYS A 473 -17.83 -13.61 16.77
N ILE A 474 -18.32 -13.33 15.56
CA ILE A 474 -18.80 -11.99 15.21
C ILE A 474 -20.12 -11.78 15.96
N ASN A 475 -20.04 -11.16 17.14
CA ASN A 475 -21.21 -10.71 17.87
C ASN A 475 -21.86 -9.56 17.08
N VAL A 476 -22.79 -9.91 16.18
CA VAL A 476 -23.67 -8.95 15.51
C VAL A 476 -24.63 -8.41 16.56
N MET A 477 -24.20 -7.33 17.21
CA MET A 477 -25.04 -6.57 18.14
C MET A 477 -26.23 -6.01 17.35
N PRO A 478 -27.49 -6.37 17.66
CA PRO A 478 -28.62 -5.80 16.95
C PRO A 478 -28.69 -4.31 17.28
N HIS A 479 -28.56 -3.46 16.26
CA HIS A 479 -28.82 -2.04 16.38
C HIS A 479 -30.33 -1.82 16.44
N GLN A 480 -30.89 -1.90 17.64
CA GLN A 480 -32.16 -1.26 17.97
C GLN A 480 -31.96 0.26 17.98
N GLU A 481 -32.95 0.97 17.47
CA GLU A 481 -32.96 2.44 17.31
C GLU A 481 -33.31 3.15 18.63
N GLY A 482 -32.44 2.94 19.63
CA GLY A 482 -32.55 3.50 20.99
C GLY A 482 -31.41 4.46 21.34
N GLY A 483 -31.70 5.46 22.18
CA GLY A 483 -30.77 6.53 22.55
C GLY A 483 -29.58 6.04 23.38
N VAL A 484 -28.39 6.61 23.12
CA VAL A 484 -27.10 6.17 23.70
C VAL A 484 -27.08 6.12 25.24
N LEU A 485 -27.94 6.89 25.92
CA LEU A 485 -28.04 6.94 27.38
C LEU A 485 -28.64 5.66 28.00
N GLU A 486 -29.57 5.01 27.31
CA GLU A 486 -30.21 3.77 27.78
C GLU A 486 -29.21 2.60 27.83
N ARG A 487 -28.22 2.62 26.93
CA ARG A 487 -27.15 1.62 26.78
C ARG A 487 -26.16 1.54 27.94
N PHE A 488 -26.23 2.47 28.91
CA PHE A 488 -25.41 2.46 30.12
C PHE A 488 -26.23 2.35 31.42
N GLY A 489 -27.57 2.38 31.35
CA GLY A 489 -28.44 2.40 32.53
C GLY A 489 -29.03 1.04 32.92
N ALA A 490 -29.17 0.10 31.97
CA ALA A 490 -29.71 -1.23 32.23
C ALA A 490 -28.63 -2.16 32.84
N GLY A 491 -28.72 -2.40 34.15
CA GLY A 491 -27.71 -3.14 34.89
C GLY A 491 -27.80 -4.67 34.73
N GLU A 492 -26.85 -5.26 34.00
CA GLU A 492 -26.46 -6.65 34.18
C GLU A 492 -24.97 -6.79 34.51
N LYS A 493 -24.66 -7.71 35.43
CA LYS A 493 -23.34 -7.84 36.06
C LYS A 493 -22.30 -8.43 35.10
N TYR A 494 -21.62 -7.55 34.34
CA TYR A 494 -20.42 -7.88 33.59
C TYR A 494 -19.32 -8.44 34.52
N HIS A 495 -19.21 -9.77 34.56
CA HIS A 495 -18.05 -10.44 35.15
C HIS A 495 -16.92 -10.41 34.13
N GLY A 496 -16.14 -9.32 34.14
CA GLY A 496 -14.95 -9.20 33.31
C GLY A 496 -13.98 -10.37 33.52
N HIS A 497 -13.33 -10.80 32.44
CA HIS A 497 -12.37 -11.91 32.47
C HIS A 497 -11.30 -11.71 33.54
N HIS A 498 -11.33 -12.50 34.61
CA HIS A 498 -10.31 -12.50 35.66
C HIS A 498 -9.07 -13.32 35.22
N GLY A 499 -8.52 -12.98 34.05
CA GLY A 499 -7.25 -13.49 33.59
C GLY A 499 -6.14 -12.99 34.51
N ARG A 500 -5.80 -13.77 35.55
CA ARG A 500 -4.58 -13.57 36.33
C ARG A 500 -3.37 -13.79 35.42
N ILE A 501 -2.86 -12.69 34.86
CA ILE A 501 -1.52 -12.66 34.28
C ILE A 501 -0.57 -13.05 35.41
N ARG A 502 0.19 -14.14 35.21
CA ARG A 502 1.29 -14.52 36.08
C ARG A 502 2.57 -14.00 35.45
N ASP A 503 3.18 -13.02 36.09
CA ASP A 503 4.53 -12.59 35.74
C ASP A 503 5.51 -13.61 36.33
N GLU A 504 5.92 -14.59 35.51
CA GLU A 504 6.92 -15.59 35.90
C GLU A 504 8.33 -15.01 35.74
N GLY A 505 8.79 -14.30 36.78
CA GLY A 505 10.11 -13.69 36.83
C GLY A 505 10.58 -13.41 38.25
N HIS A 506 11.30 -14.36 38.87
CA HIS A 506 11.91 -14.16 40.20
C HIS A 506 13.18 -13.30 40.12
N GLY A 507 13.00 -12.01 39.86
CA GLY A 507 14.02 -10.96 39.96
C GLY A 507 13.44 -9.76 40.70
N LYS A 508 14.22 -9.10 41.57
CA LYS A 508 13.77 -7.89 42.29
C LYS A 508 13.82 -6.68 41.35
N GLU A 509 12.85 -6.60 40.44
CA GLU A 509 12.73 -5.47 39.54
C GLU A 509 12.33 -4.18 40.28
N TYR A 510 12.86 -3.06 39.78
CA TYR A 510 12.88 -1.77 40.46
C TYR A 510 11.48 -1.13 40.43
N GLY A 511 10.69 -1.39 41.47
CA GLY A 511 9.27 -1.01 41.49
C GLY A 511 9.03 0.50 41.53
N PHE A 512 7.85 0.93 41.04
CA PHE A 512 7.43 2.34 40.95
C PHE A 512 7.53 3.10 42.31
N ARG A 513 7.41 2.38 43.44
CA ARG A 513 7.64 2.93 44.79
C ARG A 513 9.10 3.25 45.11
N GLN A 514 10.06 2.51 44.55
CA GLN A 514 11.49 2.82 44.66
C GLN A 514 11.84 4.02 43.76
N PHE A 515 11.29 4.06 42.53
CA PHE A 515 11.40 5.21 41.63
C PHE A 515 10.93 6.52 42.28
N TRP A 516 9.74 6.54 42.90
CA TRP A 516 9.27 7.74 43.62
C TRP A 516 10.07 8.06 44.88
N ARG A 517 10.68 7.07 45.53
CA ARG A 517 11.55 7.28 46.69
C ARG A 517 12.90 7.87 46.30
N ASP A 518 13.50 7.47 45.18
CA ASP A 518 14.73 8.11 44.67
C ASP A 518 14.44 9.52 44.12
N LEU A 519 13.29 9.70 43.43
CA LEU A 519 12.94 10.98 42.80
C LEU A 519 12.57 12.08 43.81
N PHE A 520 12.06 11.73 45.00
CA PHE A 520 11.64 12.69 46.03
C PHE A 520 12.30 12.51 47.41
N GLY A 521 13.10 11.47 47.62
CA GLY A 521 13.81 11.21 48.88
C GLY A 521 15.24 11.76 48.94
N GLY A 522 15.68 12.52 47.93
CA GLY A 522 17.01 13.14 47.84
C GLY A 522 17.22 14.31 48.81
N GLY A 523 17.17 14.04 50.13
CA GLY A 523 17.14 15.08 51.17
C GLY A 523 17.83 14.67 52.48
N GLY A 524 19.11 14.28 52.41
CA GLY A 524 19.96 14.16 53.61
C GLY A 524 20.80 12.88 53.69
N ASN A 525 22.00 12.89 53.09
CA ASN A 525 23.18 12.15 53.60
C ASN A 525 24.48 12.56 52.87
N SER A 526 24.71 13.86 52.73
CA SER A 526 25.91 14.45 52.11
C SER A 526 26.86 15.10 53.12
N LYS A 527 27.00 14.52 54.33
CA LYS A 527 27.93 15.00 55.37
C LYS A 527 28.90 13.94 55.93
N GLU A 528 28.93 12.73 55.38
CA GLU A 528 29.73 11.61 55.92
C GLU A 528 30.82 11.07 54.98
N LYS A 529 31.01 11.67 53.80
CA LYS A 529 32.05 11.27 52.83
C LYS A 529 33.27 12.21 52.72
N GLU A 530 33.27 13.35 53.42
CA GLU A 530 34.41 14.28 53.44
C GLU A 530 35.39 14.04 54.61
N LYS A 531 35.03 13.25 55.62
CA LYS A 531 35.91 12.91 56.77
C LYS A 531 36.66 11.58 56.66
N ARG A 532 36.74 10.98 55.46
CA ARG A 532 37.48 9.72 55.22
C ARG A 532 38.46 9.80 54.05
N ARG A 533 39.05 10.99 53.84
CA ARG A 533 40.13 11.23 52.88
C ARG A 533 41.35 11.98 53.46
N GLU A 534 41.37 12.22 54.77
CA GLU A 534 42.53 12.79 55.49
C GLU A 534 43.14 11.81 56.51
N GLU A 535 42.62 10.58 56.61
CA GLU A 535 43.24 9.48 57.36
C GLU A 535 43.43 8.28 56.43
N VAL A 536 44.57 8.27 55.72
CA VAL A 536 45.47 7.13 55.47
C VAL A 536 46.63 7.66 54.60
N VAL A 537 47.85 7.38 55.07
CA VAL A 537 49.16 7.64 54.41
C VAL A 537 49.36 6.70 53.23
#